data_AF-A0A966IQK1-F1
#
_entry.id   AF-A0A966IQK1-F1
#
_cell.length_a   1.000
_cell.length_b   1.000
_cell.length_c   1.000
_cell.angle_alpha   90.00
_cell.angle_beta   90.00
_cell.angle_gamma   90.00
#
_symmetry.space_group_name_H-M   'P 1'
#
loop_
_entity.id
_entity.type
_entity.pdbx_description
1 polymer ?
#
loop_
_entity_poly.entity_id
_entity_poly.type
_entity_poly.pdbx_seq_one_letter_code
_entity_poly.pdbx_strand_id
1 'polypeptide(L)' 'MTAPLIFIEEMKVETIIGVSDWERALPQTLIIDLEMALPQMTSATSDLISDTIDYAAVSERIKSISS' A
#
# COMPACT_ATOMS: atom_id res chain seq x y z
N MET A 1 19.06 8.76 14.00
CA MET A 1 18.11 9.63 13.27
C MET A 1 17.14 8.69 12.58
N THR A 2 15.86 8.68 12.96
CA THR A 2 14.87 7.76 12.36
C THR A 2 14.39 8.36 11.04
N ALA A 3 14.43 7.59 9.96
CA ALA A 3 13.92 8.04 8.67
C ALA A 3 12.40 8.30 8.76
N PRO A 4 11.85 9.28 8.03
CA PRO A 4 10.41 9.49 7.98
C PRO A 4 9.71 8.26 7.40
N LEU A 5 8.63 7.82 8.05
CA LEU A 5 7.82 6.66 7.70
C LEU A 5 6.42 7.14 7.29
N ILE A 6 5.91 6.57 6.21
CA ILE A 6 4.51 6.69 5.78
C ILE A 6 3.79 5.42 6.20
N PHE A 7 2.64 5.58 6.83
CA PHE A 7 1.79 4.49 7.30
C PHE A 7 0.45 4.53 6.57
N ILE A 8 0.00 3.37 6.10
CA ILE A 8 -1.37 3.14 5.64
C ILE A 8 -1.91 2.01 6.50
N GLU A 9 -2.88 2.34 7.36
CA GLU A 9 -3.49 1.38 8.29
C GLU A 9 -4.88 0.97 7.82
N GLU A 10 -5.26 -0.26 8.15
CA GLU A 10 -6.59 -0.83 7.94
C GLU A 10 -7.11 -0.74 6.49
N MET A 11 -6.22 -0.83 5.49
CA MET A 11 -6.65 -0.76 4.10
C MET A 11 -7.43 -2.01 3.72
N LYS A 12 -8.72 -1.82 3.40
CA LYS A 12 -9.62 -2.89 2.99
C LYS A 12 -9.53 -3.15 1.49
N VAL A 13 -9.26 -4.39 1.12
CA VAL A 13 -9.20 -4.85 -0.28
C VAL A 13 -10.04 -6.11 -0.42
N GLU A 14 -11.03 -6.08 -1.31
CA GLU A 14 -11.80 -7.27 -1.66
C GLU A 14 -11.06 -8.04 -2.74
N THR A 15 -10.76 -9.31 -2.48
CA THR A 15 -10.00 -10.16 -3.39
C THR A 15 -10.40 -11.62 -3.22
N ILE A 16 -10.21 -12.41 -4.27
CA ILE A 16 -10.29 -13.86 -4.19
C ILE A 16 -8.88 -14.38 -3.90
N ILE A 17 -8.62 -14.80 -2.67
CA ILE A 17 -7.34 -15.40 -2.28
C ILE A 17 -7.55 -16.80 -1.72
N GLY A 18 -6.65 -17.72 -2.07
CA GLY A 18 -6.78 -19.11 -1.66
C GLY A 18 -5.85 -20.05 -2.41
N VAL A 19 -5.28 -21.01 -1.69
CA VAL A 19 -4.52 -22.11 -2.29
C VAL A 19 -5.48 -23.22 -2.74
N SER A 20 -6.60 -23.38 -2.05
CA SER A 20 -7.59 -24.41 -2.34
C SER A 20 -8.76 -23.89 -3.18
N ASP A 21 -9.39 -24.75 -3.97
CA ASP A 21 -10.53 -24.39 -4.82
C ASP A 21 -11.74 -23.83 -4.04
N TRP A 22 -11.89 -24.23 -2.77
CA TRP A 22 -12.96 -23.73 -1.89
C TRP A 22 -12.70 -22.30 -1.39
N GLU A 23 -11.44 -21.89 -1.20
CA GLU A 23 -11.07 -20.53 -0.79
C GLU A 23 -11.23 -19.55 -1.96
N ARG A 24 -11.05 -20.05 -3.20
CA ARG A 24 -11.27 -19.27 -4.43
C ARG A 24 -12.74 -19.10 -4.82
N ALA A 25 -13.65 -19.73 -4.08
CA ALA A 25 -15.07 -19.71 -4.41
C ALA A 25 -15.77 -18.39 -4.04
N LEU A 26 -15.23 -17.63 -3.10
CA LEU A 26 -15.85 -16.41 -2.59
C LEU A 26 -14.82 -15.28 -2.40
N PRO A 27 -15.19 -14.02 -2.69
CA PRO A 27 -14.35 -12.88 -2.38
C PRO A 27 -14.24 -12.70 -0.86
N GLN A 28 -13.04 -12.37 -0.40
CA GLN A 28 -12.73 -12.13 1.00
C GLN A 28 -12.15 -10.71 1.15
N THR A 29 -12.49 -10.04 2.25
CA THR A 29 -11.91 -8.74 2.59
C THR A 29 -10.58 -8.93 3.30
N LEU A 30 -9.50 -8.48 2.69
CA LEU A 30 -8.19 -8.36 3.33
C LEU A 30 -8.05 -7.01 3.99
N ILE A 31 -7.45 -7.02 5.18
CA ILE A 31 -7.01 -5.82 5.88
C ILE A 31 -5.48 -5.79 5.75
N ILE A 32 -4.97 -4.70 5.17
CA ILE A 32 -3.55 -4.54 4.87
C ILE A 32 -3.04 -3.31 5.61
N ASP A 33 -2.02 -3.52 6.43
CA ASP A 33 -1.22 -2.47 7.03
C ASP A 33 0.10 -2.35 6.27
N LEU A 34 0.46 -1.14 5.87
CA LEU A 34 1.64 -0.86 5.07
C LEU A 34 2.49 0.22 5.72
N GLU A 35 3.77 -0.10 5.94
CA GLU A 35 4.77 0.84 6.42
C GLU A 35 5.83 1.07 5.35
N MET A 36 6.06 2.33 4.99
CA MET A 36 7.00 2.70 3.94
C MET A 36 8.01 3.71 4.48
N ALA A 37 9.28 3.33 4.53
CA ALA A 37 10.36 4.24 4.87
C ALA A 37 10.75 5.07 3.65
N LEU A 38 10.76 6.39 3.80
CA LEU A 38 11.34 7.28 2.81
C LEU A 38 12.87 7.27 3.00
N PRO A 39 13.67 6.77 2.03
CA PRO A 39 15.10 6.96 2.09
C PRO A 39 15.35 8.47 2.08
N GLN A 40 16.12 8.91 3.07
CA GLN A 40 16.50 10.29 3.36
C GLN A 40 16.48 11.18 2.09
N MET A 41 15.43 12.00 1.94
CA MET A 41 15.35 12.93 0.83
C MET A 41 16.58 13.84 0.87
N THR A 42 17.39 13.82 -0.18
CA THR A 42 18.50 14.76 -0.37
C THR A 42 18.00 16.15 -0.77
N SER A 43 16.69 16.33 -0.97
CA SER A 43 16.10 17.59 -1.43
C SER A 43 15.28 18.22 -0.30
N ALA A 44 15.93 19.04 0.53
CA ALA A 44 15.27 19.97 1.44
C ALA A 44 14.59 21.16 0.71
N THR A 45 14.26 21.00 -0.58
CA THR A 45 13.95 22.11 -1.50
C THR A 45 12.75 21.86 -2.40
N SER A 46 12.04 20.75 -2.23
CA SER A 46 11.02 20.32 -3.20
C SER A 46 9.70 20.04 -2.48
N ASP A 47 8.80 21.04 -2.47
CA ASP A 47 7.37 20.92 -2.11
C ASP A 47 6.59 20.13 -3.19
N LEU A 48 7.18 19.03 -3.66
CA LEU A 48 6.65 18.24 -4.75
C LEU A 48 6.16 16.91 -4.19
N ILE A 49 4.85 16.68 -4.34
CA ILE A 49 4.19 15.39 -4.13
C ILE A 49 4.91 14.26 -4.91
N SER A 50 5.72 14.60 -5.93
CA SER A 50 6.54 13.66 -6.70
C SER A 50 7.86 13.23 -6.04
N ASP A 51 8.34 13.91 -5.00
CA ASP A 51 9.51 13.45 -4.23
C ASP A 51 9.10 12.54 -3.05
N THR A 52 7.81 12.58 -2.66
CA THR A 52 7.21 11.74 -1.63
C THR A 52 6.58 10.50 -2.25
N ILE A 53 6.46 9.41 -1.48
CA ILE A 53 5.72 8.23 -1.93
C ILE A 53 4.24 8.62 -2.02
N ASP A 54 3.67 8.53 -3.22
CA ASP A 54 2.24 8.73 -3.45
C ASP A 54 1.45 7.56 -2.88
N TYR A 55 0.97 7.71 -1.64
CA TYR A 55 0.16 6.72 -0.95
C TYR A 55 -1.16 6.41 -1.67
N ALA A 56 -1.68 7.34 -2.49
CA ALA A 56 -2.87 7.10 -3.30
C ALA A 56 -2.55 6.15 -4.46
N ALA A 57 -1.45 6.39 -5.17
CA ALA A 57 -0.96 5.48 -6.22
C ALA A 57 -0.61 4.08 -5.67
N VAL A 58 -0.03 4.01 -4.45
CA VAL A 58 0.25 2.74 -3.78
C VAL A 58 -1.04 2.00 -3.42
N SER A 59 -2.04 2.69 -2.86
CA SER A 59 -3.34 2.09 -2.54
C SER A 59 -4.05 1.58 -3.80
N GLU A 60 -4.03 2.36 -4.88
CA GLU A 60 -4.61 1.98 -6.17
C GLU A 60 -3.89 0.77 -6.76
N ARG A 61 -2.56 0.74 -6.69
CA ARG A 61 -1.77 -0.41 -7.15
C ARG A 61 -2.10 -1.68 -6.37
N ILE A 62 -2.27 -1.60 -5.05
CA ILE A 62 -2.61 -2.77 -4.25
C ILE A 62 -4.02 -3.27 -4.60
N LYS A 63 -4.99 -2.37 -4.79
CA LYS A 63 -6.34 -2.73 -5.27
C LYS A 63 -6.33 -3.32 -6.69
N SER A 64 -5.36 -2.98 -7.53
CA SER A 64 -5.26 -3.55 -8.88
C SER A 64 -4.79 -5.01 -8.90
N ILE A 65 -4.10 -5.47 -7.84
CA ILE A 65 -3.62 -6.87 -7.74
C ILE A 65 -4.77 -7.84 -7.44
N SER A 66 -5.88 -7.35 -6.89
CA SER A 66 -7.03 -8.16 -6.53
C SER A 66 -8.06 -8.37 -7.64
N SER A 67 -7.89 -7.73 -8.81
CA SER A 67 -8.83 -7.77 -9.95
C SER A 67 -8.41 -8.79 -11.02
#